data_AF-S8D3Q3-F1
#
_entry.id   AF-S8D3Q3-F1
#
_cell.length_a   1.000
_cell.length_b   1.000
_cell.length_c   1.000
_cell.angle_alpha   90.00
_cell.angle_beta   90.00
_cell.angle_gamma   90.00
#
_symmetry.space_group_name_H-M   'P 1'
#
loop_
_entity.id
_entity.type
_entity.pdbx_description
1 polymer ?
#
loop_
_entity_poly.entity_id
_entity_poly.type
_entity_poly.pdbx_seq_one_letter_code
_entity_poly.pdbx_strand_id
1 'polypeptide(L)' 'ASKEIASVEFQVDKLTKQVSAIEIEMQCGRKVGEIQVKNLIESSMNQLIKLDSIAASGELKSQRRMLVKRVQECIESLD' A
#
# COMPACT_ATOMS: atom_id res chain seq x y z
N ALA A 1 -12.78 9.97 9.45
CA ALA A 1 -11.50 10.53 8.94
C ALA A 1 -10.27 10.08 9.72
N SER A 2 -9.91 10.67 10.88
CA SER A 2 -8.62 10.37 11.55
C SER A 2 -8.43 8.89 11.93
N LYS A 3 -9.42 8.24 12.55
CA LYS A 3 -9.36 6.80 12.89
C LYS A 3 -9.25 5.90 11.65
N GLU A 4 -9.95 6.25 10.57
CA GLU A 4 -9.90 5.50 9.32
C GLU A 4 -8.54 5.66 8.62
N ILE A 5 -8.00 6.88 8.61
CA ILE A 5 -6.66 7.17 8.08
C ILE A 5 -5.61 6.38 8.85
N ALA A 6 -5.65 6.38 10.18
CA ALA A 6 -4.74 5.59 11.01
C ALA A 6 -4.87 4.08 10.76
N SER A 7 -6.10 3.59 10.56
CA SER A 7 -6.32 2.18 10.20
C SER A 7 -5.76 1.85 8.82
N VAL A 8 -5.88 2.74 7.84
CA VAL A 8 -5.31 2.53 6.51
C VAL A 8 -3.79 2.60 6.59
N GLU A 9 -3.23 3.57 7.29
CA GLU A 9 -1.78 3.72 7.52
C GLU A 9 -1.16 2.42 8.06
N PHE A 10 -1.77 1.82 9.07
CA PHE A 10 -1.33 0.52 9.59
C PHE A 10 -1.34 -0.59 8.52
N GLN A 11 -2.35 -0.63 7.65
CA GLN A 11 -2.41 -1.61 6.56
C GLN A 11 -1.38 -1.32 5.47
N VAL A 12 -1.16 -0.05 5.14
CA VAL A 12 -0.14 0.39 4.18
C VAL A 12 1.24 0.00 4.69
N ASP A 13 1.55 0.21 5.97
CA ASP A 13 2.82 -0.21 6.57
C ASP A 13 3.04 -1.72 6.47
N LYS A 14 1.98 -2.52 6.62
CA LYS A 14 2.05 -3.97 6.44
C LYS A 14 2.31 -4.33 4.97
N LEU A 15 1.64 -3.68 4.03
CA LEU A 15 1.84 -3.89 2.60
C LEU A 15 3.27 -3.54 2.20
N THR A 16 3.79 -2.39 2.61
CA THR A 16 5.17 -1.98 2.34
C THR A 16 6.17 -3.03 2.82
N LYS A 17 6.00 -3.59 4.02
CA LYS A 17 6.88 -4.67 4.52
C LYS A 17 6.82 -5.93 3.66
N GLN A 18 5.63 -6.29 3.15
CA GLN A 18 5.46 -7.46 2.29
C GLN A 18 6.08 -7.23 0.90
N VAL A 19 5.92 -6.03 0.35
CA VAL A 19 6.58 -5.61 -0.91
C VAL A 19 8.09 -5.70 -0.76
N SER A 20 8.66 -5.11 0.29
CA SER A 20 10.11 -5.17 0.52
C SER A 20 10.63 -6.60 0.71
N ALA A 21 9.85 -7.48 1.34
CA ALA A 21 10.22 -8.89 1.44
C ALA A 21 10.29 -9.55 0.05
N ILE A 22 9.31 -9.30 -0.82
CA ILE A 22 9.29 -9.78 -2.20
C ILE A 22 10.47 -9.22 -3.01
N GLU A 23 10.74 -7.92 -2.92
CA GLU A 23 11.86 -7.29 -3.61
C GLU A 23 13.19 -7.97 -3.22
N ILE A 24 13.39 -8.27 -1.94
CA ILE A 24 14.57 -9.01 -1.45
C ILE A 24 14.60 -10.44 -2.01
N GLU A 25 13.46 -11.13 -2.06
CA GLU A 25 13.38 -12.47 -2.66
C GLU A 25 13.76 -12.46 -4.14
N MET A 26 13.24 -11.50 -4.91
CA MET A 26 13.57 -11.32 -6.32
C MET A 26 15.06 -10.99 -6.52
N GLN A 27 15.62 -10.10 -5.70
CA GLN A 27 17.06 -9.77 -5.72
C GLN A 27 17.94 -10.98 -5.40
N CYS A 28 17.48 -11.88 -4.54
CA CYS A 28 18.18 -13.13 -4.23
C CYS A 28 17.99 -14.23 -5.29
N GLY A 29 17.25 -13.96 -6.38
CA GLY A 29 16.93 -14.96 -7.40
C GLY A 29 15.91 -16.02 -6.96
N ARG A 30 15.18 -15.80 -5.86
CA ARG A 30 14.10 -16.68 -5.44
C ARG A 30 12.88 -16.43 -6.32
N LYS A 31 12.17 -17.52 -6.66
CA LYS A 31 10.95 -17.44 -7.46
C LYS A 31 9.81 -16.94 -6.58
N VAL A 32 9.39 -15.70 -6.80
CA VAL A 32 8.17 -15.16 -6.19
C VAL A 32 6.96 -15.67 -6.97
N GLY A 33 5.91 -16.06 -6.26
CA GLY A 33 4.68 -16.54 -6.90
C GLY A 33 3.90 -15.39 -7.52
N GLU A 34 3.53 -15.51 -8.80
CA GLU A 34 2.68 -14.53 -9.50
C GLU A 34 1.38 -14.23 -8.75
N ILE A 35 0.77 -15.26 -8.14
CA ILE A 35 -0.43 -15.13 -7.31
C ILE A 35 -0.16 -14.23 -6.09
N GLN A 36 1.03 -14.33 -5.48
CA GLN A 36 1.39 -13.53 -4.32
C GLN A 36 1.53 -12.05 -4.68
N VAL A 37 2.21 -11.75 -5.79
CA VAL A 37 2.33 -10.39 -6.33
C VAL A 37 0.94 -9.82 -6.65
N LYS A 38 0.12 -10.58 -7.38
CA LYS A 38 -1.24 -10.18 -7.75
C LYS A 38 -2.11 -9.88 -6.52
N ASN A 39 -2.05 -10.71 -5.48
CA ASN A 39 -2.81 -10.49 -4.25
C ASN A 39 -2.38 -9.21 -3.51
N LEU A 40 -1.09 -8.85 -3.57
CA LEU A 40 -0.59 -7.62 -2.97
C LEU A 40 -1.01 -6.38 -3.77
N ILE A 41 -0.98 -6.46 -5.10
CA ILE A 41 -1.50 -5.39 -5.97
C ILE A 41 -2.99 -5.15 -5.68
N GLU A 42 -3.80 -6.21 -5.64
CA GLU A 42 -5.23 -6.12 -5.32
C GLU A 42 -5.47 -5.53 -3.90
N SER A 43 -4.70 -5.99 -2.91
CA SER A 43 -4.76 -5.46 -1.55
C SER A 43 -4.38 -3.98 -1.47
N SER A 44 -3.43 -3.54 -2.29
CA SER A 44 -2.97 -2.15 -2.40
C SER A 44 -4.05 -1.28 -3.06
N MET A 45 -4.63 -1.73 -4.18
CA MET A 45 -5.76 -1.04 -4.84
C MET A 45 -6.95 -0.89 -3.89
N ASN A 46 -7.24 -1.90 -3.06
CA ASN A 46 -8.28 -1.80 -2.03
C ASN A 46 -8.01 -0.70 -0.99
N GLN A 47 -6.75 -0.44 -0.62
CA GLN A 47 -6.43 0.68 0.27
C GLN A 47 -6.58 2.03 -0.44
N LEU A 48 -6.25 2.13 -1.74
CA LEU A 48 -6.48 3.36 -2.52
C LEU A 48 -7.97 3.72 -2.56
N ILE A 49 -8.84 2.75 -2.87
CA ILE A 49 -10.30 2.97 -2.90
C ILE A 49 -10.79 3.45 -1.53
N LYS A 50 -10.28 2.86 -0.43
CA LYS A 50 -10.62 3.32 0.93
C LYS A 50 -10.15 4.75 1.17
N LEU A 51 -8.91 5.10 0.81
CA LEU A 51 -8.39 6.45 0.96
C LEU A 51 -9.24 7.47 0.19
N ASP A 52 -9.65 7.15 -1.04
CA ASP A 52 -10.48 8.03 -1.86
C ASP A 52 -11.87 8.29 -1.25
N SER A 53 -12.43 7.28 -0.55
CA SER A 53 -13.72 7.40 0.14
C SER A 53 -13.68 8.26 1.41
N ILE A 54 -12.49 8.47 2.01
CA ILE A 54 -12.36 9.21 3.27
C ILE A 54 -12.47 10.72 3.00
N ALA A 55 -13.56 11.34 3.44
CA ALA A 55 -13.68 12.79 3.49
C ALA A 55 -12.74 13.38 4.57
N ALA A 56 -11.70 14.11 4.13
CA ALA A 56 -10.69 14.72 5.01
C ALA A 56 -10.36 16.16 4.60
N SER A 57 -10.06 17.00 5.59
CA SER A 57 -9.68 18.41 5.43
C SER A 57 -8.44 18.74 6.28
N GLY A 58 -7.77 19.85 5.97
CA GLY A 58 -6.57 20.30 6.69
C GLY A 58 -5.47 19.24 6.71
N GLU A 59 -4.90 19.00 7.87
CA GLU A 59 -3.80 18.03 8.07
C GLU A 59 -4.17 16.60 7.64
N LEU A 60 -5.42 16.18 7.91
CA LEU A 60 -5.88 14.85 7.53
C LEU A 60 -5.93 14.66 6.00
N LYS A 61 -6.14 15.74 5.23
CA LYS A 61 -6.05 15.69 3.76
C LYS A 61 -4.61 15.51 3.30
N SER A 62 -3.65 16.15 3.98
CA SER A 62 -2.22 15.99 3.72
C SER A 62 -1.76 14.57 4.04
N GLN A 63 -2.12 14.03 5.20
CA GLN A 63 -1.80 12.66 5.60
C GLN A 63 -2.41 11.63 4.62
N ARG A 64 -3.67 11.81 4.23
CA ARG A 64 -4.32 10.96 3.22
C ARG A 64 -3.57 10.96 1.88
N ARG A 65 -3.13 12.14 1.40
CA ARG A 65 -2.34 12.26 0.16
C ARG A 65 -1.00 11.55 0.26
N MET A 66 -0.32 11.65 1.41
CA MET A 66 0.92 10.93 1.66
C MET A 66 0.70 9.41 1.59
N LEU A 67 -0.36 8.90 2.22
CA LEU A 67 -0.70 7.47 2.17
C LEU A 67 -1.03 7.00 0.75
N VAL A 68 -1.76 7.79 -0.05
CA VAL A 68 -2.03 7.48 -1.46
C VAL A 68 -0.71 7.28 -2.22
N LYS A 69 0.24 8.21 -2.06
CA LYS A 69 1.55 8.12 -2.71
C LYS A 69 2.31 6.85 -2.30
N ARG A 70 2.34 6.52 -1.01
CA ARG A 70 3.01 5.30 -0.50
C ARG A 70 2.40 4.03 -1.08
N VAL A 71 1.08 3.98 -1.26
CA VAL A 71 0.41 2.82 -1.87
C VAL A 71 0.69 2.73 -3.36
N GLN A 72 0.75 3.85 -4.08
CA GLN A 72 1.13 3.88 -5.49
C GLN A 72 2.56 3.36 -5.69
N GLU A 73 3.51 3.80 -4.86
CA GLU A 73 4.90 3.30 -4.87
C GLU A 73 4.95 1.78 -4.63
N CYS A 74 4.11 1.24 -3.74
CA CYS A 74 4.02 -0.21 -3.53
C CYS A 74 3.50 -0.97 -4.77
N ILE A 75 2.59 -0.39 -5.54
CA ILE A 75 2.07 -1.00 -6.77
C ILE A 75 3.13 -0.94 -7.87
N GLU A 76 3.80 0.21 -8.04
CA GLU A 76 4.88 0.40 -9.02
C GLU A 76 6.07 -0.53 -8.76
N SER A 77 6.38 -0.85 -7.50
CA SER A 77 7.42 -1.85 -7.14
C SER A 77 7.04 -3.29 -7.51
N LEU A 78 5.75 -3.60 -7.65
CA LEU A 78 5.24 -4.96 -7.89
C LEU A 78 4.87 -5.23 -9.36
N ASP A 79 4.68 -4.17 -10.16
CA ASP A 79 4.40 -4.23 -11.61
C ASP A 79 5.67 -4.49 -12.43
#